data_AF-A0A9D7HYK9-F1
#
_entry.id   AF-A0A9D7HYK9-F1
#
_cell.length_a   1.000
_cell.length_b   1.000
_cell.length_c   1.000
_cell.angle_alpha   90.00
_cell.angle_beta   90.00
_cell.angle_gamma   90.00
#
_symmetry.space_group_name_H-M   'P 1'
#
loop_
_entity.id
_entity.type
_entity.pdbx_description
1 polymer ?
#
loop_
_entity_poly.entity_id
_entity_poly.type
_entity_poly.pdbx_seq_one_letter_code
_entity_poly.pdbx_strand_id
1 'polypeptide(L)'
;MEYSDVTKLEARLIAGLKEEYSFYQSLFIIIDKQRDYIKYDKEQKIVDLYGEVERIVTRINESEATISQLKNENKNLFSLAATAPEVRRLVNSITTLISKTLKLVQENEEIAAAKYVSIKDQLLQLQQGRKVTDYLTVPQNSPIYVDKKN
;
A
#
# COMPACT_ATOMS: atom_id res chain seq x y z
N MET A 1 5.14 -44.83 -15.55
CA MET A 1 5.77 -43.49 -15.76
C MET A 1 5.09 -42.39 -14.95
N GLU A 2 3.79 -42.47 -14.66
CA GLU A 2 3.02 -41.36 -14.06
C GLU A 2 3.42 -40.91 -12.64
N TYR A 3 3.79 -41.82 -11.72
CA TYR A 3 4.01 -41.45 -10.32
C TYR A 3 5.27 -40.58 -10.11
N SER A 4 6.36 -40.87 -10.83
CA SER A 4 7.61 -40.11 -10.71
C SER A 4 7.46 -38.68 -11.24
N ASP A 5 6.66 -38.50 -12.29
CA ASP A 5 6.47 -37.19 -12.91
C ASP A 5 5.52 -36.32 -12.09
N VAL A 6 4.51 -36.90 -11.44
CA VAL A 6 3.67 -36.20 -10.44
C VAL A 6 4.53 -35.72 -9.27
N THR A 7 5.37 -36.57 -8.68
CA THR A 7 6.21 -36.18 -7.53
C THR A 7 7.22 -35.08 -7.90
N LYS A 8 7.80 -35.13 -9.11
CA LYS A 8 8.70 -34.06 -9.59
C LYS A 8 7.96 -32.74 -9.78
N LEU A 9 6.76 -32.77 -10.37
CA LEU A 9 5.94 -31.57 -10.55
C LEU A 9 5.49 -31.00 -9.20
N GLU A 10 5.09 -31.85 -8.27
CA GLU A 10 4.72 -31.48 -6.90
C GLU A 10 5.88 -30.77 -6.20
N ALA A 11 7.09 -31.32 -6.26
CA ALA A 11 8.28 -30.69 -5.66
C ALA A 11 8.57 -29.31 -6.27
N ARG A 12 8.45 -29.17 -7.60
CA ARG A 12 8.61 -27.87 -8.30
C ARG A 12 7.52 -26.87 -7.89
N LEU A 13 6.27 -27.32 -7.79
CA LEU A 13 5.15 -26.48 -7.37
C LEU A 13 5.31 -26.02 -5.91
N ILE A 14 5.70 -26.92 -5.01
CA ILE A 14 5.99 -26.59 -3.60
C ILE A 14 7.12 -25.58 -3.50
N ALA A 15 8.19 -25.73 -4.29
CA ALA A 15 9.30 -24.77 -4.32
C ALA A 15 8.83 -23.37 -4.76
N GLY A 16 8.08 -23.29 -5.86
CA GLY A 16 7.50 -22.02 -6.34
C GLY A 16 6.58 -21.37 -5.31
N LEU A 17 5.67 -22.14 -4.70
CA LEU A 17 4.75 -21.62 -3.68
C LEU A 17 5.48 -21.17 -2.40
N LYS A 18 6.58 -21.83 -2.00
CA LYS A 18 7.40 -21.38 -0.86
C LYS A 18 8.07 -20.04 -1.15
N GLU A 19 8.56 -19.86 -2.37
CA GLU A 19 9.14 -18.61 -2.82
C GLU A 19 8.08 -17.49 -2.86
N GLU A 20 6.93 -17.75 -3.50
CA GLU A 20 5.81 -16.80 -3.56
C GLU A 20 5.32 -16.40 -2.16
N TYR A 21 5.20 -17.37 -1.25
CA TYR A 21 4.86 -17.10 0.15
C TYR A 21 5.86 -16.14 0.81
N SER A 22 7.16 -16.29 0.56
CA SER A 22 8.18 -15.39 1.10
C SER A 22 8.05 -13.95 0.58
N PHE A 23 7.57 -13.79 -0.66
CA PHE A 23 7.31 -12.47 -1.24
C PHE A 23 6.12 -11.81 -0.56
N TYR A 24 5.03 -12.54 -0.35
CA TYR A 24 3.88 -12.02 0.41
C TYR A 24 4.23 -11.73 1.88
N GLN A 25 5.12 -12.48 2.50
CA GLN A 25 5.62 -12.17 3.85
C GLN A 25 6.38 -10.85 3.87
N SER A 26 7.26 -10.66 2.88
CA SER A 26 8.01 -9.42 2.72
C SER A 26 7.07 -8.24 2.48
N LEU A 27 6.07 -8.42 1.61
CA LEU A 27 5.06 -7.39 1.33
C LEU A 27 4.29 -7.02 2.59
N PHE A 28 3.81 -8.00 3.35
CA PHE A 28 3.10 -7.79 4.61
C PHE A 28 3.91 -6.92 5.59
N ILE A 29 5.19 -7.27 5.79
CA ILE A 29 6.08 -6.53 6.71
C ILE A 29 6.26 -5.07 6.25
N ILE A 30 6.42 -4.85 4.95
CA ILE A 30 6.63 -3.49 4.41
C ILE A 30 5.37 -2.64 4.53
N ILE A 31 4.20 -3.21 4.26
CA ILE A 31 2.92 -2.50 4.42
C ILE A 31 2.65 -2.19 5.90
N ASP A 32 2.96 -3.11 6.81
CA ASP A 32 2.85 -2.89 8.27
C ASP A 32 3.79 -1.77 8.73
N LYS A 33 5.01 -1.73 8.21
CA LYS A 33 5.97 -0.65 8.45
C LYS A 33 5.52 0.69 7.85
N GLN A 34 4.88 0.66 6.68
CA GLN A 34 4.28 1.85 6.06
C GLN A 34 3.17 2.42 6.94
N ARG A 35 2.33 1.57 7.55
CA ARG A 35 1.31 1.99 8.53
C ARG A 35 1.93 2.80 9.65
N ASP A 36 3.00 2.29 10.24
CA ASP A 36 3.69 2.96 11.34
C ASP A 36 4.28 4.30 10.89
N TYR A 37 4.83 4.37 9.67
CA TYR A 37 5.37 5.63 9.16
C TYR A 37 4.31 6.69 8.88
N ILE A 38 3.14 6.29 8.36
CA ILE A 38 2.00 7.19 8.19
C ILE A 38 1.51 7.64 9.57
N LYS A 39 1.35 6.71 10.52
CA LYS A 39 0.81 6.99 11.86
C LYS A 39 1.69 7.93 12.68
N TYR A 40 3.01 7.80 12.58
CA TYR A 40 3.98 8.55 13.39
C TYR A 40 4.71 9.67 12.63
N ASP A 41 4.13 10.19 11.55
CA ASP A 41 4.61 11.36 10.80
C ASP A 41 6.07 11.21 10.33
N LYS A 42 6.37 10.06 9.71
CA LYS A 42 7.68 9.72 9.12
C LYS A 42 7.59 9.66 7.59
N GLU A 43 6.94 10.64 6.98
CA GLU A 43 6.60 10.67 5.55
C GLU A 43 7.83 10.50 4.64
N GLN A 44 8.97 11.09 5.03
CA GLN A 44 10.21 10.99 4.25
C GLN A 44 10.67 9.54 4.05
N LYS A 45 10.33 8.62 4.96
CA LYS A 45 10.69 7.21 4.87
C LYS A 45 9.69 6.37 4.07
N ILE A 46 8.51 6.93 3.74
CA ILE A 46 7.48 6.23 2.98
C ILE A 46 7.92 6.08 1.51
N VAL A 47 8.62 7.08 0.98
CA VAL A 47 9.10 7.08 -0.42
C VAL A 47 9.99 5.86 -0.70
N ASP A 48 10.91 5.56 0.23
CA ASP A 48 11.78 4.39 0.12
C ASP A 48 11.00 3.06 0.11
N LEU A 49 9.90 2.99 0.87
CA LEU A 49 9.06 1.79 0.92
C LEU A 49 8.29 1.55 -0.39
N TYR A 50 7.91 2.60 -1.13
CA TYR A 50 7.20 2.41 -2.41
C TYR A 50 8.03 1.62 -3.41
N GLY A 51 9.32 1.96 -3.56
CA GLY A 51 10.22 1.23 -4.44
C GLY A 51 10.46 -0.22 -3.98
N GLU A 52 10.36 -0.51 -2.68
CA GLU A 52 10.40 -1.89 -2.18
C GLU A 52 9.10 -2.65 -2.49
N VAL A 53 7.93 -2.01 -2.31
CA VAL A 53 6.63 -2.59 -2.66
C VAL A 53 6.57 -2.95 -4.14
N GLU A 54 6.95 -2.03 -5.04
CA GLU A 54 6.94 -2.26 -6.49
C GLU A 54 7.85 -3.44 -6.90
N ARG A 55 9.03 -3.54 -6.29
CA ARG A 55 9.95 -4.66 -6.53
C ARG A 55 9.35 -5.99 -6.08
N ILE A 56 8.69 -6.03 -4.92
CA ILE A 56 8.06 -7.26 -4.42
C ILE A 56 6.87 -7.65 -5.30
N VAL A 57 6.02 -6.68 -5.69
CA VAL A 57 4.88 -6.94 -6.58
C VAL A 57 5.35 -7.50 -7.93
N THR A 58 6.44 -6.96 -8.49
CA THR A 58 7.05 -7.51 -9.71
C THR A 58 7.45 -8.97 -9.53
N ARG A 59 8.12 -9.33 -8.42
CA ARG A 59 8.53 -10.71 -8.13
C ARG A 59 7.33 -11.66 -7.92
N ILE A 60 6.25 -11.17 -7.33
CA ILE A 60 5.00 -11.93 -7.20
C ILE A 60 4.45 -12.24 -8.60
N ASN A 61 4.33 -11.24 -9.46
CA ASN A 61 3.84 -11.42 -10.83
C ASN A 61 4.69 -12.41 -11.64
N GLU A 62 6.01 -12.36 -11.51
CA GLU A 62 6.94 -13.31 -12.15
C GLU A 62 6.75 -14.75 -11.62
N SER A 63 6.54 -14.89 -10.30
CA SER A 63 6.27 -16.19 -9.66
C SER A 63 4.92 -16.76 -10.12
N GLU A 64 3.86 -15.95 -10.14
CA GLU A 64 2.54 -16.32 -10.64
C GLU A 64 2.57 -16.74 -12.11
N ALA A 65 3.35 -16.04 -12.95
CA ALA A 65 3.56 -16.41 -14.34
C ALA A 65 4.24 -17.77 -14.47
N THR A 66 5.24 -18.05 -13.64
CA THR A 66 5.96 -19.34 -13.60
C THR A 66 5.02 -20.48 -13.19
N ILE A 67 4.20 -20.29 -12.15
CA ILE A 67 3.22 -21.30 -11.71
C ILE A 67 2.14 -21.50 -12.77
N SER A 68 1.71 -20.42 -13.43
CA SER A 68 0.75 -20.49 -14.54
C SER A 68 1.32 -21.27 -15.73
N GLN A 69 2.61 -21.12 -16.02
CA GLN A 69 3.28 -21.93 -17.03
C GLN A 69 3.30 -23.42 -16.64
N LEU A 70 3.65 -23.75 -15.40
CA LEU A 70 3.60 -25.15 -14.90
C LEU A 70 2.21 -25.77 -15.06
N LYS A 71 1.16 -25.00 -14.80
CA LYS A 71 -0.23 -25.42 -15.01
C LYS A 71 -0.56 -25.67 -16.48
N ASN A 72 -0.05 -24.83 -17.37
CA ASN A 72 -0.34 -24.92 -18.80
C ASN A 72 0.45 -26.03 -19.50
N GLU A 73 1.66 -26.36 -19.03
CA GLU A 73 2.48 -27.46 -19.56
C GLU A 73 1.80 -28.82 -19.41
N ASN A 74 1.18 -29.10 -18.25
CA ASN A 74 0.43 -30.34 -18.07
C ASN A 74 -0.71 -30.19 -17.04
N LYS A 75 -1.89 -29.80 -17.53
CA LYS A 75 -3.07 -29.50 -16.69
C LYS A 75 -3.50 -30.68 -15.80
N ASN A 76 -3.42 -31.91 -16.30
CA ASN A 76 -3.87 -33.09 -15.56
C ASN A 76 -2.91 -33.43 -14.41
N LEU A 77 -1.60 -33.45 -14.70
CA LEU A 77 -0.59 -33.66 -13.65
C LEU A 77 -0.59 -32.52 -12.64
N PHE A 78 -0.77 -31.27 -13.08
CA PHE A 78 -0.87 -30.13 -12.19
C PHE A 78 -2.06 -30.24 -11.25
N SER A 79 -3.23 -30.66 -11.75
CA SER A 79 -4.40 -30.89 -10.91
C SER A 79 -4.15 -31.94 -9.84
N LEU A 80 -3.44 -33.02 -10.17
CA LEU A 80 -3.06 -34.05 -9.20
C LEU A 80 -2.10 -33.51 -8.14
N ALA A 81 -1.02 -32.84 -8.56
CA ALA A 81 -0.06 -32.20 -7.66
C ALA A 81 -0.72 -31.14 -6.75
N ALA A 82 -1.69 -30.38 -7.27
CA ALA A 82 -2.45 -29.39 -6.50
C ALA A 82 -3.34 -30.00 -5.40
N THR A 83 -3.63 -31.30 -5.47
CA THR A 83 -4.34 -31.99 -4.38
C THR A 83 -3.44 -32.36 -3.20
N ALA A 84 -2.11 -32.27 -3.35
CA ALA A 84 -1.17 -32.59 -2.30
C ALA A 84 -1.42 -31.74 -1.03
N PRO A 85 -1.39 -32.34 0.18
CA PRO A 85 -1.64 -31.61 1.42
C PRO A 85 -0.71 -30.41 1.63
N GLU A 86 0.58 -30.54 1.29
CA GLU A 86 1.55 -29.45 1.45
C GLU A 86 1.24 -28.27 0.52
N VAL A 87 0.88 -28.55 -0.74
CA VAL A 87 0.48 -27.53 -1.72
C VAL A 87 -0.76 -26.77 -1.21
N ARG A 88 -1.80 -27.49 -0.78
CA ARG A 88 -3.01 -26.87 -0.22
C ARG A 88 -2.70 -26.01 1.01
N ARG A 89 -1.83 -26.49 1.90
CA ARG A 89 -1.39 -25.74 3.08
C ARG A 89 -0.70 -24.44 2.71
N LEU A 90 0.20 -24.46 1.73
CA LEU A 90 0.90 -23.27 1.24
C LEU A 90 -0.07 -22.27 0.61
N VAL A 91 -0.95 -22.73 -0.29
CA VAL A 91 -1.96 -21.87 -0.92
C VAL A 91 -2.88 -21.20 0.12
N ASN A 92 -3.34 -21.94 1.12
CA ASN A 92 -4.15 -21.38 2.21
C ASN A 92 -3.37 -20.35 3.03
N SER A 93 -2.06 -20.58 3.25
CA SER A 93 -1.20 -19.67 3.99
C SER A 93 -0.96 -18.38 3.22
N ILE A 94 -0.69 -18.48 1.91
CA ILE A 94 -0.60 -17.34 0.97
C ILE A 94 -1.91 -16.55 0.98
N THR A 95 -3.05 -17.22 0.79
CA THR A 95 -4.38 -16.58 0.75
C THR A 95 -4.69 -15.82 2.05
N THR A 96 -4.37 -16.43 3.20
CA THR A 96 -4.53 -15.80 4.51
C THR A 96 -3.64 -14.55 4.63
N LEU A 97 -2.41 -14.64 4.15
CA LEU A 97 -1.46 -13.54 4.21
C LEU A 97 -1.87 -12.39 3.30
N ILE A 98 -2.31 -12.67 2.06
CA ILE A 98 -2.92 -11.69 1.15
C ILE A 98 -4.07 -10.97 1.84
N SER A 99 -4.99 -11.72 2.45
CA SER A 99 -6.16 -11.15 3.14
C SER A 99 -5.76 -10.22 4.29
N LYS A 100 -4.70 -10.56 5.03
CA LYS A 100 -4.15 -9.70 6.09
C LYS A 100 -3.48 -8.45 5.52
N THR A 101 -2.68 -8.60 4.47
CA THR A 101 -2.02 -7.48 3.80
C THR A 101 -3.04 -6.49 3.24
N LEU A 102 -4.12 -6.97 2.61
CA LEU A 102 -5.20 -6.10 2.10
C LEU A 102 -5.86 -5.27 3.20
N LYS A 103 -6.09 -5.84 4.38
CA LYS A 103 -6.62 -5.10 5.54
C LYS A 103 -5.66 -3.99 5.97
N LEU A 104 -4.35 -4.27 6.03
CA LEU A 104 -3.36 -3.25 6.37
C LEU A 104 -3.29 -2.13 5.32
N VAL A 105 -3.40 -2.46 4.02
CA VAL A 105 -3.47 -1.45 2.97
C VAL A 105 -4.68 -0.54 3.17
N GLN A 106 -5.84 -1.12 3.48
CA GLN A 106 -7.05 -0.35 3.77
C GLN A 106 -6.89 0.55 5.01
N GLU A 107 -6.32 0.02 6.10
CA GLU A 107 -6.00 0.82 7.30
C GLU A 107 -5.05 1.99 6.96
N ASN A 108 -4.04 1.76 6.12
CA ASN A 108 -3.11 2.80 5.68
C ASN A 108 -3.82 3.89 4.89
N GLU A 109 -4.72 3.50 3.98
CA GLU A 109 -5.53 4.43 3.19
C GLU A 109 -6.42 5.30 4.08
N GLU A 110 -7.10 4.69 5.05
CA GLU A 110 -7.97 5.40 6.00
C GLU A 110 -7.19 6.43 6.84
N ILE A 111 -6.00 6.06 7.36
CA ILE A 111 -5.15 6.98 8.13
C ILE A 111 -4.64 8.13 7.25
N ALA A 112 -4.17 7.81 6.03
CA ALA A 112 -3.67 8.82 5.10
C ALA A 112 -4.77 9.80 4.66
N ALA A 113 -5.98 9.30 4.38
CA ALA A 113 -7.13 10.11 4.03
C ALA A 113 -7.54 11.05 5.17
N ALA A 114 -7.56 10.57 6.41
CA ALA A 114 -7.86 11.40 7.58
C ALA A 114 -6.84 12.54 7.76
N LYS A 115 -5.55 12.25 7.56
CA LYS A 115 -4.49 13.28 7.59
C LYS A 115 -4.65 14.30 6.47
N TYR A 116 -4.95 13.85 5.25
CA TYR A 116 -5.21 14.74 4.12
C TYR A 116 -6.37 15.70 4.39
N VAL A 117 -7.48 15.21 4.94
CA VAL A 117 -8.64 16.05 5.30
C VAL A 117 -8.25 17.10 6.35
N SER A 118 -7.53 16.69 7.41
CA SER A 118 -7.04 17.61 8.45
C SER A 118 -6.16 18.72 7.89
N ILE A 119 -5.23 18.40 7.00
CA ILE A 119 -4.36 19.38 6.34
C ILE A 119 -5.19 20.35 5.47
N LYS A 120 -6.19 19.85 4.75
CA LYS A 120 -7.07 20.67 3.92
C LYS A 120 -7.89 21.65 4.76
N ASP A 121 -8.41 21.21 5.90
CA ASP A 121 -9.15 22.08 6.82
C ASP A 121 -8.25 23.16 7.43
N GLN A 122 -7.03 22.80 7.82
CA GLN A 122 -6.02 23.77 8.30
C GLN A 122 -5.70 24.81 7.22
N LEU A 123 -5.52 24.38 5.97
CA LEU A 123 -5.27 25.30 4.86
C LEU A 123 -6.43 26.26 4.62
N LEU A 124 -7.68 25.76 4.69
CA LEU A 124 -8.87 26.59 4.55
C LEU A 124 -8.95 27.65 5.66
N GLN A 125 -8.66 27.26 6.91
CA GLN A 125 -8.61 28.20 8.03
C GLN A 125 -7.53 29.27 7.82
N LEU A 126 -6.35 28.90 7.34
CA LEU A 126 -5.28 29.86 7.02
C LEU A 126 -5.68 30.83 5.90
N GLN A 127 -6.37 30.35 4.87
CA GLN A 127 -6.89 31.20 3.80
C GLN A 127 -7.94 32.20 4.31
N GLN A 128 -8.82 31.77 5.20
CA GLN A 128 -9.80 32.65 5.87
C GLN A 128 -9.14 33.62 6.86
N GLY A 129 -8.01 33.23 7.44
CA GLY A 129 -7.15 34.04 8.30
C GLY A 129 -6.43 35.20 7.59
N ARG A 130 -6.59 35.33 6.26
CA ARG A 130 -6.13 36.52 5.50
C ARG A 130 -6.76 37.83 5.98
N LYS A 131 -7.70 37.83 6.92
CA LYS A 131 -8.14 39.04 7.65
C LYS A 131 -6.99 39.83 8.29
N VAL A 132 -5.81 39.23 8.48
CA VAL A 132 -4.61 39.96 8.92
C VAL A 132 -4.19 41.05 7.92
N THR A 133 -4.41 40.87 6.62
CA THR A 133 -4.16 41.94 5.64
C THR A 133 -5.15 43.10 5.79
N ASP A 134 -6.36 42.84 6.27
CA ASP A 134 -7.38 43.89 6.49
C ASP A 134 -7.05 44.76 7.71
N TYR A 135 -6.28 44.26 8.68
CA TYR A 135 -5.79 45.06 9.81
C TYR A 135 -4.67 46.04 9.42
N LEU A 136 -3.96 45.77 8.32
CA LEU A 136 -2.87 46.63 7.82
C LEU A 136 -3.33 47.63 6.76
N THR A 137 -4.53 47.46 6.19
CA THR A 137 -5.18 48.49 5.39
C THR A 137 -5.74 49.58 6.30
N VAL A 138 -4.93 50.60 6.58
CA VAL A 138 -5.39 51.84 7.19
C VAL A 138 -6.44 52.47 6.27
N PRO A 139 -7.68 52.70 6.70
CA PRO A 139 -8.62 53.51 5.93
C PRO A 139 -8.00 54.91 5.81
N GLN A 140 -7.74 55.40 4.60
CA GLN A 140 -7.41 56.81 4.37
C GLN A 140 -8.66 57.67 4.59
N ASN A 141 -9.15 57.74 5.83
CA ASN A 141 -10.04 58.81 6.25
C ASN A 141 -9.17 59.95 6.75
N SER A 142 -8.62 60.70 5.80
CA SER A 142 -8.03 62.02 6.06
C SER A 142 -9.06 62.88 6.80
N PRO A 143 -8.76 63.44 7.98
CA PRO A 143 -9.67 64.35 8.64
C PRO A 143 -9.81 65.62 7.81
N ILE A 144 -10.99 65.88 7.26
CA ILE A 144 -11.32 67.19 6.71
C ILE A 144 -11.50 68.13 7.92
N TYR A 145 -10.47 68.93 8.21
CA TYR A 145 -10.59 70.04 9.13
C TYR A 145 -11.59 71.05 8.56
N VAL A 146 -12.78 71.12 9.14
CA VAL A 146 -13.71 72.22 8.89
C VAL A 146 -13.37 73.32 9.87
N ASP A 147 -12.54 74.26 9.42
CA ASP A 147 -12.25 75.50 10.14
C ASP A 147 -13.54 76.34 10.18
N LYS A 148 -14.15 76.49 11.38
CA LYS A 148 -15.23 77.44 11.60
C LYS A 148 -14.72 78.56 12.50
N LYS A 149 -14.18 79.60 11.87
CA LYS A 149 -14.18 80.95 12.41
C LYS A 149 -15.54 81.61 12.14
N ASN A 150 -15.98 82.33 13.17
CA ASN A 150 -17.13 83.25 13.29
C ASN A 150 -18.43 82.62 13.80
#